data_AF-A0A969AS82-F1
#
_entry.id   AF-A0A969AS82-F1
#
_cell.length_a   1.000
_cell.length_b   1.000
_cell.length_c   1.000
_cell.angle_alpha   90.00
_cell.angle_beta   90.00
_cell.angle_gamma   90.00
#
_symmetry.space_group_name_H-M   'P 1'
#
loop_
_entity.id
_entity.type
_entity.pdbx_description
1 polymer ?
#
loop_
_entity_poly.entity_id
_entity_poly.type
_entity_poly.pdbx_seq_one_letter_code
_entity_poly.pdbx_strand_id
1 'polypeptide(L)'
;KLSMKAREGFKRIANGKAHRSKSSPSPSSSSSSKAIVSVAPTVIPNHEHSLVLLDPVVSDQKKELAVALSGIIKTDPYTARLKLPSIEFRILRHGLGMEMSPLANALNQVGIASQHVSLKAIETIPVYDVLYIEATSPHLQLQVREPHRSQNSMPLRVEWSEIEQQVDGLLPLFEDVVERTNKGKLIRKTETQDHAQICDLHLQNHSRDSPLL
;
A
#
# COMPACT_ATOMS: atom_id res chain seq x y z
N LYS A 1 -21.04 12.07 -27.91
CA LYS A 1 -22.21 11.64 -27.08
C LYS A 1 -21.80 11.11 -25.69
N LEU A 2 -20.64 10.45 -25.51
CA LEU A 2 -20.11 10.08 -24.18
C LEU A 2 -19.68 11.29 -23.32
N SER A 3 -19.10 12.33 -23.92
CA SER A 3 -18.64 13.53 -23.19
C SER A 3 -19.75 14.33 -22.50
N MET A 4 -20.99 14.27 -23.01
CA MET A 4 -22.14 14.91 -22.37
C MET A 4 -22.64 14.14 -21.14
N LYS A 5 -22.58 12.80 -21.16
CA LYS A 5 -22.96 11.95 -20.01
C LYS A 5 -21.96 12.07 -18.85
N ALA A 6 -20.67 12.24 -19.14
CA ALA A 6 -19.66 12.51 -18.12
C ALA A 6 -19.89 13.87 -17.41
N ARG A 7 -20.30 14.89 -18.16
CA ARG A 7 -20.64 16.22 -17.62
C ARG A 7 -21.87 16.23 -16.71
N GLU A 8 -22.85 15.35 -16.95
CA GLU A 8 -24.02 15.21 -16.07
C GLU A 8 -23.66 14.55 -14.72
N GLY A 9 -22.65 13.67 -14.70
CA GLY A 9 -22.14 13.06 -13.47
C GLY A 9 -21.53 14.09 -12.50
N PHE A 10 -20.71 15.01 -13.01
CA PHE A 10 -20.09 16.06 -12.20
C PHE A 10 -21.10 17.03 -11.56
N LYS A 11 -22.23 17.33 -12.24
CA LYS A 11 -23.29 18.18 -11.69
C LYS A 11 -24.01 17.54 -10.49
N ARG A 12 -24.07 16.20 -10.40
CA ARG A 12 -24.62 15.50 -9.23
C ARG A 12 -23.71 15.61 -8.00
N ILE A 13 -22.40 15.55 -8.20
CA ILE A 13 -21.40 15.69 -7.12
C ILE A 13 -21.36 17.13 -6.59
N ALA A 14 -21.55 18.13 -7.46
CA ALA A 14 -21.63 19.54 -7.06
C ALA A 14 -22.83 19.83 -6.14
N ASN A 15 -23.99 19.23 -6.42
CA ASN A 15 -25.19 19.40 -5.58
C ASN A 15 -25.10 18.66 -4.24
N GLY A 16 -24.32 17.57 -4.16
CA GLY A 16 -24.07 16.84 -2.91
C GLY A 16 -23.16 17.59 -1.92
N LYS A 17 -22.33 18.53 -2.39
CA LYS A 17 -21.44 19.34 -1.53
C LYS A 17 -22.18 20.38 -0.69
N ALA A 18 -23.44 20.72 -1.01
CA ALA A 18 -24.23 21.69 -0.24
C ALA A 18 -24.62 21.19 1.17
N HIS A 19 -24.54 19.86 1.42
CA HIS A 19 -24.93 19.27 2.70
C HIS A 19 -23.77 18.91 3.64
N ARG A 20 -22.50 19.13 3.27
CA ARG A 20 -21.36 18.60 4.04
C ARG A 20 -20.39 19.65 4.60
N SER A 21 -20.68 20.94 4.48
CA SER A 21 -19.86 21.98 5.11
C SER A 21 -20.27 22.16 6.57
N LYS A 22 -19.54 21.52 7.50
CA LYS A 22 -19.13 22.06 8.81
C LYS A 22 -18.32 21.00 9.58
N SER A 23 -17.01 20.97 9.35
CA SER A 23 -15.98 20.70 10.36
C SER A 23 -14.59 20.72 9.71
N SER A 24 -13.87 21.83 9.87
CA SER A 24 -12.40 21.83 9.92
C SER A 24 -11.97 21.43 11.34
N PRO A 25 -10.82 20.76 11.55
CA PRO A 25 -9.52 21.47 11.53
C PRO A 25 -8.30 20.65 10.99
N SER A 26 -7.21 21.38 10.69
CA SER A 26 -5.81 20.92 10.60
C SER A 26 -5.19 20.76 12.02
N PRO A 27 -3.91 20.34 12.26
CA PRO A 27 -2.81 19.87 11.40
C PRO A 27 -2.08 18.57 11.90
N SER A 28 -1.10 18.10 11.12
CA SER A 28 0.11 17.32 11.50
C SER A 28 -0.01 16.06 12.40
N SER A 29 0.31 14.89 11.84
CA SER A 29 1.08 13.86 12.57
C SER A 29 1.65 12.81 11.62
N SER A 30 2.97 12.63 11.70
CA SER A 30 3.74 11.48 11.26
C SER A 30 3.08 10.17 11.67
N SER A 31 2.36 9.52 10.75
CA SER A 31 1.84 8.18 10.94
C SER A 31 2.93 7.18 10.60
N SER A 32 3.67 6.72 11.61
CA SER A 32 4.47 5.49 11.51
C SER A 32 3.52 4.33 11.20
N SER A 33 3.47 3.92 9.95
CA SER A 33 2.71 2.77 9.47
C SER A 33 3.31 1.48 10.04
N LYS A 34 2.91 1.11 11.26
CA LYS A 34 3.05 -0.26 11.76
C LYS A 34 1.90 -1.11 11.22
N ALA A 35 1.86 -1.32 9.90
CA ALA A 35 1.09 -2.43 9.36
C ALA A 35 1.91 -3.71 9.67
N ILE A 36 1.57 -4.37 10.77
CA ILE A 36 2.15 -5.66 11.13
C ILE A 36 1.56 -6.69 10.15
N VAL A 37 2.29 -6.96 9.06
CA VAL A 37 2.05 -8.20 8.29
C VAL A 37 2.57 -9.33 9.16
N SER A 38 1.75 -9.82 10.10
CA SER A 38 2.05 -11.02 10.87
C SER A 38 1.83 -12.23 9.95
N VAL A 39 2.80 -12.52 9.09
CA VAL A 39 2.84 -13.83 8.42
C VAL A 39 3.11 -14.84 9.53
N ALA A 40 2.13 -15.70 9.81
CA ALA A 40 2.30 -16.80 10.76
C ALA A 40 3.58 -17.58 10.43
N PRO A 41 4.33 -18.09 11.42
CA PRO A 41 5.57 -18.84 11.20
C PRO A 41 5.24 -20.17 10.50
N THR A 42 5.09 -20.09 9.18
CA THR A 42 4.87 -21.22 8.31
C THR A 42 6.26 -21.76 8.02
N VAL A 43 6.50 -23.04 8.32
CA VAL A 43 7.73 -23.69 7.88
C VAL A 43 7.72 -23.70 6.36
N ILE A 44 8.52 -22.82 5.77
CA ILE A 44 8.61 -22.68 4.31
C ILE A 44 9.47 -23.84 3.80
N PRO A 45 8.95 -24.71 2.91
CA PRO A 45 9.74 -25.80 2.36
C PRO A 45 11.00 -25.30 1.68
N ASN A 46 12.10 -26.05 1.83
CA ASN A 46 13.42 -25.65 1.36
C ASN A 46 13.49 -25.26 -0.13
N HIS A 47 12.66 -25.89 -0.96
CA HIS A 47 12.63 -25.71 -2.41
C HIS A 47 11.64 -24.63 -2.87
N GLU A 48 10.87 -24.02 -1.97
CA GLU A 48 9.95 -22.95 -2.35
C GLU A 48 10.67 -21.59 -2.42
N HIS A 49 10.26 -20.76 -3.37
CA HIS A 49 10.76 -19.39 -3.46
C HIS A 49 10.21 -18.51 -2.34
N SER A 50 11.07 -17.60 -1.89
CA SER A 50 10.82 -16.80 -0.69
C SER A 50 11.63 -15.51 -0.69
N LEU A 51 11.23 -14.60 0.19
CA LEU A 51 11.78 -13.26 0.34
C LEU A 51 12.33 -13.08 1.75
N VAL A 52 13.41 -12.31 1.87
CA VAL A 52 13.83 -11.72 3.15
C VAL A 52 13.43 -10.25 3.15
N LEU A 53 12.58 -9.89 4.11
CA LEU A 53 12.11 -8.53 4.37
C LEU A 53 12.84 -7.97 5.58
N LEU A 54 13.22 -6.70 5.50
CA LEU A 54 13.78 -5.93 6.62
C LEU A 54 12.72 -5.01 7.17
N ASP A 55 12.63 -4.98 8.50
CA ASP A 55 11.77 -4.03 9.20
C ASP A 55 12.42 -2.64 9.20
N PRO A 56 11.62 -1.56 9.25
CA PRO A 56 12.13 -0.20 9.40
C PRO A 56 13.04 -0.06 10.63
N VAL A 57 14.20 0.57 10.43
CA VAL A 57 15.20 0.80 11.48
C VAL A 57 15.25 2.29 11.81
N VAL A 58 15.34 2.61 13.11
CA VAL A 58 15.50 3.99 13.59
C VAL A 58 16.81 4.57 13.03
N SER A 59 16.73 5.79 12.51
CA SER A 59 17.85 6.45 11.80
C SER A 59 19.17 6.48 12.56
N ASP A 60 19.12 6.55 13.90
CA ASP A 60 20.30 6.63 14.76
C ASP A 60 21.08 5.32 14.81
N GLN A 61 20.40 4.17 14.70
CA GLN A 61 21.02 2.83 14.74
C GLN A 61 21.57 2.39 13.38
N LYS A 62 21.19 3.09 12.29
CA LYS A 62 21.54 2.67 10.93
C LYS A 62 23.04 2.58 10.66
N LYS A 63 23.85 3.43 11.30
CA LYS A 63 25.31 3.41 11.06
C LYS A 63 25.94 2.13 11.60
N GLU A 64 25.56 1.73 12.81
CA GLU A 64 26.07 0.53 13.47
C GLU A 64 25.56 -0.74 12.76
N LEU A 65 24.25 -0.81 12.52
CA LEU A 65 23.63 -1.94 11.84
C LEU A 65 24.10 -2.09 10.38
N ALA A 66 24.51 -1.00 9.72
CA ALA A 66 25.10 -1.08 8.38
C ALA A 66 26.43 -1.84 8.37
N VAL A 67 27.25 -1.69 9.41
CA VAL A 67 28.52 -2.44 9.52
C VAL A 67 28.22 -3.93 9.69
N ALA A 68 27.29 -4.28 10.58
CA ALA A 68 26.87 -5.67 10.78
C ALA A 68 26.28 -6.29 9.49
N LEU A 69 25.38 -5.56 8.84
CA LEU A 69 24.79 -5.97 7.56
C LEU A 69 25.87 -6.20 6.50
N SER A 70 26.84 -5.29 6.38
CA SER A 70 27.90 -5.35 5.38
C SER A 70 28.70 -6.67 5.44
N GLY A 71 28.92 -7.21 6.65
CA GLY A 71 29.57 -8.50 6.86
C GLY A 71 28.71 -9.69 6.40
N ILE A 72 27.40 -9.64 6.66
CA ILE A 72 26.46 -10.71 6.30
C ILE A 72 26.26 -10.79 4.79
N ILE A 73 26.00 -9.66 4.14
CA ILE A 73 25.73 -9.62 2.69
C ILE A 73 26.98 -9.37 1.84
N LYS A 74 28.17 -9.35 2.47
CA LYS A 74 29.48 -9.20 1.82
C LYS A 74 29.57 -7.99 0.90
N THR A 75 29.19 -6.82 1.41
CA THR A 75 29.26 -5.53 0.70
C THR A 75 29.98 -4.50 1.57
N ASP A 76 30.15 -3.27 1.08
CA ASP A 76 30.74 -2.20 1.89
C ASP A 76 29.68 -1.57 2.83
N PRO A 77 30.08 -0.97 3.97
CA PRO A 77 29.14 -0.38 4.92
C PRO A 77 28.25 0.73 4.33
N TYR A 78 28.72 1.47 3.32
CA TYR A 78 27.94 2.53 2.71
C TYR A 78 26.78 1.94 1.89
N THR A 79 27.06 0.95 1.04
CA THR A 79 26.03 0.23 0.27
C THR A 79 25.07 -0.54 1.18
N ALA A 80 25.57 -1.16 2.25
CA ALA A 80 24.73 -1.83 3.24
C ALA A 80 23.76 -0.85 3.91
N ARG A 81 24.23 0.35 4.29
CA ARG A 81 23.38 1.38 4.90
C ARG A 81 22.21 1.79 4.01
N LEU A 82 22.42 1.87 2.69
CA LEU A 82 21.36 2.19 1.73
C LEU A 82 20.29 1.10 1.64
N LYS A 83 20.61 -0.14 2.01
CA LYS A 83 19.66 -1.27 2.06
C LYS A 83 18.81 -1.28 3.32
N LEU A 84 19.18 -0.57 4.39
CA LEU A 84 18.38 -0.49 5.61
C LEU A 84 17.21 0.52 5.45
N PRO A 85 15.95 0.09 5.55
CA PRO A 85 14.81 1.00 5.48
C PRO A 85 14.68 1.88 6.73
N SER A 86 14.08 3.08 6.58
CA SER A 86 13.71 3.96 7.71
C SER A 86 12.21 3.97 8.02
N ILE A 87 11.38 3.66 7.03
CA ILE A 87 9.95 3.99 7.07
C ILE A 87 9.12 2.73 6.83
N GLU A 88 9.38 2.03 5.72
CA GLU A 88 8.60 0.87 5.29
C GLU A 88 9.47 -0.37 5.19
N PHE A 89 8.83 -1.55 5.19
CA PHE A 89 9.53 -2.81 4.95
C PHE A 89 10.28 -2.76 3.62
N ARG A 90 11.45 -3.41 3.57
CA ARG A 90 12.22 -3.51 2.33
C ARG A 90 12.61 -4.94 2.05
N ILE A 91 12.38 -5.37 0.80
CA ILE A 91 12.90 -6.64 0.30
C ILE A 91 14.42 -6.53 0.18
N LEU A 92 15.15 -7.33 0.95
CA LEU A 92 16.61 -7.41 0.87
C LEU A 92 17.05 -8.35 -0.24
N ARG A 93 16.44 -9.53 -0.30
CA ARG A 93 16.79 -10.62 -1.22
C ARG A 93 15.59 -11.54 -1.47
N HIS A 94 15.60 -12.17 -2.63
CA HIS A 94 14.70 -13.27 -2.99
C HIS A 94 15.52 -14.52 -3.34
N GLY A 95 14.96 -15.69 -3.14
CA GLY A 95 15.62 -16.96 -3.44
C GLY A 95 14.88 -18.17 -2.88
N LEU A 96 15.54 -19.31 -2.81
CA LEU A 96 14.98 -20.52 -2.21
C LEU A 96 14.90 -20.39 -0.68
N GLY A 97 13.87 -21.00 -0.08
CA GLY A 97 13.65 -21.00 1.37
C GLY A 97 14.87 -21.45 2.17
N MET A 98 15.59 -22.45 1.65
CA MET A 98 16.81 -22.95 2.27
C MET A 98 17.96 -21.93 2.37
N GLU A 99 18.02 -20.95 1.46
CA GLU A 99 19.02 -19.88 1.53
C GLU A 99 18.52 -18.69 2.35
N MET A 100 17.23 -18.40 2.26
CA MET A 100 16.63 -17.20 2.84
C MET A 100 16.39 -17.35 4.35
N SER A 101 16.05 -18.54 4.84
CA SER A 101 15.85 -18.78 6.29
C SER A 101 17.13 -18.58 7.11
N PRO A 102 18.30 -19.17 6.75
CA PRO A 102 19.55 -18.89 7.45
C PRO A 102 19.97 -17.42 7.38
N LEU A 103 19.69 -16.74 6.25
CA LEU A 103 19.99 -15.32 6.08
C LEU A 103 19.17 -14.46 7.04
N ALA A 104 17.86 -14.68 7.13
CA ALA A 104 17.00 -13.98 8.09
C ALA A 104 17.43 -14.24 9.54
N ASN A 105 17.80 -15.48 9.87
CA ASN A 105 18.31 -15.82 11.20
C ASN A 105 19.62 -15.08 11.52
N ALA A 106 20.57 -15.02 10.58
CA ALA A 106 21.82 -14.29 10.76
C ALA A 106 21.60 -12.78 10.97
N LEU A 107 20.63 -12.19 10.26
CA LEU A 107 20.25 -10.79 10.43
C LEU A 107 19.63 -10.53 11.81
N ASN A 108 18.72 -11.40 12.25
CA ASN A 108 18.09 -11.29 13.56
C ASN A 108 19.11 -11.42 14.70
N GLN A 109 20.13 -12.28 14.56
CA GLN A 109 21.21 -12.44 15.53
C GLN A 109 22.05 -11.17 15.74
N VAL A 110 22.18 -10.33 14.71
CA VAL A 110 22.90 -9.04 14.79
C VAL A 110 21.98 -7.86 15.08
N GLY A 111 20.74 -8.11 15.49
CA GLY A 111 19.77 -7.08 15.87
C GLY A 111 19.07 -6.38 14.69
N ILE A 112 19.19 -6.92 13.47
CA ILE A 112 18.43 -6.43 12.31
C ILE A 112 17.16 -7.27 12.21
N ALA A 113 16.04 -6.70 12.66
CA ALA A 113 14.74 -7.34 12.55
C ALA A 113 14.40 -7.66 11.09
N SER A 114 14.23 -8.95 10.82
CA SER A 114 13.98 -9.46 9.48
C SER A 114 13.04 -10.66 9.51
N GLN A 115 12.24 -10.76 8.45
CA GLN A 115 11.27 -11.82 8.26
C GLN A 115 11.53 -12.55 6.96
N HIS A 116 11.30 -13.85 6.97
CA HIS A 116 11.36 -14.71 5.79
C HIS A 116 9.95 -15.12 5.40
N VAL A 117 9.53 -14.81 4.18
CA VAL A 117 8.15 -14.99 3.70
C VAL A 117 8.13 -15.80 2.41
N SER A 118 7.23 -16.80 2.32
CA SER A 118 7.04 -17.61 1.11
C SER A 118 6.29 -16.81 0.06
N LEU A 119 6.76 -16.82 -1.19
CA LEU A 119 6.04 -16.20 -2.29
C LEU A 119 4.68 -16.86 -2.51
N LYS A 120 4.60 -18.17 -2.33
CA LYS A 120 3.35 -18.92 -2.45
C LYS A 120 2.31 -18.47 -1.42
N ALA A 121 2.75 -18.15 -0.21
CA ALA A 121 1.84 -17.60 0.81
C ALA A 121 1.29 -16.22 0.40
N ILE A 122 2.11 -15.37 -0.23
CA ILE A 122 1.67 -14.07 -0.76
C ILE A 122 0.66 -14.26 -1.90
N GLU A 123 0.89 -15.22 -2.79
CA GLU A 123 -0.05 -15.56 -3.88
C GLU A 123 -1.41 -16.05 -3.39
N THR A 124 -1.51 -16.56 -2.15
CA THR A 124 -2.79 -16.96 -1.56
C THR A 124 -3.58 -15.82 -0.94
N ILE A 125 -3.03 -14.60 -0.88
CA ILE A 125 -3.76 -13.44 -0.35
C ILE A 125 -4.87 -13.08 -1.34
N PRO A 126 -6.14 -13.16 -0.93
CA PRO A 126 -7.24 -12.81 -1.82
C PRO A 126 -7.24 -11.30 -2.04
N VAL A 127 -7.17 -10.90 -3.31
CA VAL A 127 -7.35 -9.51 -3.73
C VAL A 127 -8.69 -9.44 -4.44
N TYR A 128 -9.48 -8.41 -4.16
CA TYR A 128 -10.75 -8.18 -4.84
C TYR A 128 -10.81 -6.77 -5.41
N ASP A 129 -11.30 -6.67 -6.65
CA ASP A 129 -11.58 -5.38 -7.29
C ASP A 129 -12.89 -4.83 -6.73
N VAL A 130 -12.84 -3.66 -6.12
CA VAL A 130 -14.04 -2.95 -5.66
C VAL A 130 -14.71 -2.28 -6.86
N LEU A 131 -15.95 -2.67 -7.15
CA LEU A 131 -16.74 -2.11 -8.25
C LEU A 131 -17.44 -0.82 -7.84
N TYR A 132 -18.07 -0.83 -6.67
CA TYR A 132 -18.67 0.34 -6.05
C TYR A 132 -18.85 0.14 -4.55
N ILE A 133 -19.06 1.26 -3.86
CA ILE A 133 -19.17 1.34 -2.41
C ILE A 133 -20.52 1.99 -2.06
N GLU A 134 -21.30 1.31 -1.23
CA GLU A 134 -22.50 1.85 -0.60
C GLU A 134 -22.18 2.13 0.87
N ALA A 135 -21.90 3.40 1.15
CA ALA A 135 -21.55 3.90 2.48
C ALA A 135 -22.82 4.32 3.24
N THR A 136 -23.52 3.35 3.84
CA THR A 136 -24.76 3.61 4.62
C THR A 136 -24.55 3.26 6.09
N SER A 137 -24.42 4.28 6.94
CA SER A 137 -24.24 4.07 8.38
C SER A 137 -25.33 3.14 8.97
N PRO A 138 -24.96 2.14 9.79
CA PRO A 138 -23.64 1.92 10.38
C PRO A 138 -22.68 1.02 9.58
N HIS A 139 -23.01 0.66 8.35
CA HIS A 139 -22.26 -0.31 7.55
C HIS A 139 -21.60 0.31 6.31
N LEU A 140 -20.59 -0.37 5.82
CA LEU A 140 -19.99 -0.17 4.50
C LEU A 140 -20.23 -1.44 3.68
N GLN A 141 -21.03 -1.31 2.62
CA GLN A 141 -21.25 -2.43 1.70
C GLN A 141 -20.41 -2.20 0.45
N LEU A 142 -19.53 -3.14 0.16
CA LEU A 142 -18.62 -3.15 -0.97
C LEU A 142 -19.11 -4.20 -1.97
N GLN A 143 -19.36 -3.81 -3.21
CA GLN A 143 -19.57 -4.79 -4.26
C GLN A 143 -18.21 -5.10 -4.89
N VAL A 144 -17.75 -6.34 -4.74
CA VAL A 144 -16.39 -6.74 -5.14
C VAL A 144 -16.40 -7.87 -6.16
N ARG A 145 -15.27 -8.04 -6.85
CA ARG A 145 -15.05 -9.12 -7.82
C ARG A 145 -13.63 -9.66 -7.70
N GLU A 146 -13.46 -10.97 -7.85
CA GLU A 146 -12.13 -11.57 -7.98
C GLU A 146 -11.43 -11.11 -9.27
N PRO A 147 -10.20 -10.60 -9.20
CA PRO A 147 -9.37 -10.31 -10.36
C PRO A 147 -9.26 -11.55 -11.23
N HIS A 148 -9.48 -11.37 -12.53
CA HIS A 148 -9.23 -12.37 -13.58
C HIS A 148 -10.04 -13.69 -13.52
N ARG A 149 -10.92 -13.91 -12.53
CA ARG A 149 -11.60 -15.22 -12.35
C ARG A 149 -13.11 -15.23 -12.55
N SER A 150 -13.82 -14.11 -12.44
CA SER A 150 -15.28 -14.15 -12.61
C SER A 150 -15.88 -12.86 -13.16
N GLN A 151 -16.96 -12.98 -13.94
CA GLN A 151 -17.86 -11.86 -14.24
C GLN A 151 -18.78 -11.54 -13.06
N ASN A 152 -18.94 -12.50 -12.14
CA ASN A 152 -19.81 -12.38 -10.99
C ASN A 152 -19.23 -11.40 -9.99
N SER A 153 -20.12 -10.73 -9.28
CA SER A 153 -19.77 -9.79 -8.22
C SER A 153 -20.44 -10.26 -6.94
N MET A 154 -19.76 -10.11 -5.81
CA MET A 154 -20.27 -10.49 -4.51
C MET A 154 -20.29 -9.29 -3.55
N PRO A 155 -21.25 -9.23 -2.63
CA PRO A 155 -21.25 -8.20 -1.59
C PRO A 155 -20.28 -8.59 -0.48
N LEU A 156 -19.47 -7.63 -0.04
CA LEU A 156 -18.65 -7.69 1.17
C LEU A 156 -19.14 -6.58 2.11
N ARG A 157 -19.38 -6.92 3.39
CA ARG A 157 -19.88 -5.97 4.38
C ARG A 157 -18.83 -5.77 5.46
N VAL A 158 -18.63 -4.51 5.83
CA VAL A 158 -17.69 -4.07 6.85
C VAL A 158 -18.41 -3.09 7.77
N GLU A 159 -18.14 -3.15 9.07
CA GLU A 159 -18.64 -2.15 10.01
C GLU A 159 -17.71 -0.93 10.03
N TRP A 160 -18.25 0.29 10.13
CA TRP A 160 -17.38 1.48 10.24
C TRP A 160 -16.46 1.42 11.48
N SER A 161 -16.87 0.69 12.52
CA SER A 161 -16.06 0.45 13.73
C SER A 161 -14.86 -0.47 13.50
N GLU A 162 -14.83 -1.25 12.41
CA GLU A 162 -13.71 -2.16 12.07
C GLU A 162 -12.57 -1.42 11.37
N ILE A 163 -12.83 -0.20 10.86
CA ILE A 163 -11.83 0.62 10.19
C ILE A 163 -10.98 1.31 11.26
N GLU A 164 -9.71 0.94 11.32
CA GLU A 164 -8.73 1.49 12.27
C GLU A 164 -8.17 2.83 11.78
N GLN A 165 -7.89 2.91 10.49
CA GLN A 165 -7.25 4.06 9.89
C GLN A 165 -7.89 4.35 8.54
N GLN A 166 -8.15 5.64 8.30
CA GLN A 166 -8.53 6.16 7.00
C GLN A 166 -7.44 7.12 6.54
N VAL A 167 -6.91 6.90 5.34
CA VAL A 167 -5.92 7.75 4.70
C VAL A 167 -6.52 8.36 3.45
N ASP A 168 -6.82 9.65 3.51
CA ASP A 168 -7.31 10.41 2.36
C ASP A 168 -6.13 11.06 1.61
N GLY A 169 -6.20 11.02 0.29
CA GLY A 169 -5.18 11.58 -0.60
C GLY A 169 -5.78 12.24 -1.84
N LEU A 170 -5.00 13.12 -2.45
CA LEU A 170 -5.29 13.69 -3.78
C LEU A 170 -4.15 13.32 -4.72
N LEU A 171 -4.45 12.58 -5.79
CA LEU A 171 -3.48 12.31 -6.85
C LEU A 171 -3.67 13.26 -8.02
N PRO A 172 -2.62 13.95 -8.47
CA PRO A 172 -2.69 14.78 -9.66
C PRO A 172 -2.93 13.94 -10.92
N LEU A 173 -3.88 14.37 -11.74
CA LEU A 173 -4.13 13.83 -13.07
C LEU A 173 -3.40 14.70 -14.08
N PHE A 174 -2.41 14.11 -14.74
CA PHE A 174 -1.57 14.77 -15.73
C PHE A 174 -2.15 14.60 -17.14
N GLU A 175 -2.17 15.68 -17.90
CA GLU A 175 -2.54 15.67 -19.32
C GLU A 175 -1.48 16.39 -20.15
N ASP A 176 -1.34 15.96 -21.41
CA ASP A 176 -0.51 16.67 -22.39
C ASP A 176 -1.32 17.80 -23.00
N VAL A 177 -0.92 19.03 -22.65
CA VAL A 177 -1.60 20.24 -23.09
C VAL A 177 -0.79 20.92 -24.18
N VAL A 178 -1.51 21.47 -25.16
CA VAL A 178 -0.93 22.26 -26.23
C VAL A 178 -1.26 23.73 -25.98
N GLU A 179 -0.25 24.52 -25.62
CA GLU A 179 -0.39 25.95 -25.43
C GLU A 179 0.20 26.72 -26.60
N ARG A 180 -0.34 27.91 -26.85
CA ARG A 180 0.22 28.84 -27.82
C ARG A 180 0.89 29.98 -27.07
N THR A 181 2.18 30.12 -27.26
CA THR A 181 2.94 31.24 -26.68
C THR A 181 2.41 32.58 -27.20
N ASN A 182 2.72 33.66 -26.48
CA ASN A 182 2.42 35.04 -26.91
C ASN A 182 3.02 35.39 -28.29
N LYS A 183 4.01 34.62 -28.77
CA LYS A 183 4.61 34.72 -30.11
C LYS A 183 4.01 33.76 -31.14
N GLY A 184 2.90 33.10 -30.83
CA GLY A 184 2.16 32.21 -31.74
C GLY A 184 2.73 30.79 -31.90
N LYS A 185 3.86 30.45 -31.26
CA LYS A 185 4.47 29.11 -31.30
C LYS A 185 3.72 28.14 -30.39
N LEU A 186 3.40 26.95 -30.91
CA LEU A 186 2.80 25.85 -30.16
C LEU A 186 3.85 25.17 -29.28
N ILE A 187 3.55 25.02 -28.00
CA ILE A 187 4.34 24.27 -27.01
C ILE A 187 3.48 23.13 -26.50
N ARG A 188 4.06 21.94 -26.44
CA ARG A 188 3.47 20.79 -25.76
C ARG A 188 4.13 20.66 -24.39
N LYS A 189 3.34 20.62 -23.33
CA LYS A 189 3.82 20.42 -21.97
C LYS A 189 2.86 19.49 -21.22
N THR A 190 3.39 18.71 -20.30
CA THR A 190 2.57 17.94 -19.36
C THR A 190 2.20 18.85 -18.21
N GLU A 191 0.90 18.97 -17.92
CA GLU A 191 0.37 19.81 -16.87
C GLU A 191 -0.67 19.04 -16.05
N THR A 192 -0.74 19.32 -14.74
CA THR A 192 -1.79 18.78 -13.87
C THR A 192 -3.09 19.54 -14.14
N GLN A 193 -4.09 18.87 -14.71
CA GLN A 193 -5.39 19.48 -15.03
C GLN A 193 -6.46 19.21 -13.97
N ASP A 194 -6.38 18.08 -13.29
CA ASP A 194 -7.35 17.67 -12.28
C ASP A 194 -6.68 16.85 -11.17
N HIS A 195 -7.44 16.44 -10.16
CA HIS A 195 -6.99 15.54 -9.11
C HIS A 195 -8.02 14.45 -8.84
N ALA A 196 -7.55 13.21 -8.73
CA ALA A 196 -8.34 12.10 -8.23
C ALA A 196 -8.29 12.09 -6.69
N GLN A 197 -9.45 11.96 -6.04
CA GLN A 197 -9.51 11.67 -4.61
C GLN A 197 -9.26 10.17 -4.40
N ILE A 198 -8.37 9.85 -3.48
CA ILE A 198 -8.09 8.50 -3.04
C ILE A 198 -8.40 8.41 -1.55
N CYS A 199 -8.96 7.28 -1.14
CA CYS A 199 -9.19 6.93 0.24
C CYS A 199 -8.69 5.50 0.42
N ASP A 200 -7.77 5.31 1.36
CA ASP A 200 -7.34 3.99 1.82
C ASP A 200 -7.95 3.73 3.19
N LEU A 201 -8.51 2.54 3.38
CA LEU A 201 -9.19 2.14 4.61
C LEU A 201 -8.50 0.90 5.16
N HIS A 202 -7.79 1.08 6.28
CA HIS A 202 -7.14 -0.01 6.98
C HIS A 202 -8.11 -0.61 7.99
N LEU A 203 -8.35 -1.91 7.85
CA LEU A 203 -9.18 -2.69 8.77
C LEU A 203 -8.31 -3.25 9.90
N GLN A 204 -8.88 -3.36 11.10
CA GLN A 204 -8.20 -4.06 12.18
C GLN A 204 -7.96 -5.52 11.79
N ASN A 205 -6.79 -6.04 12.15
CA ASN A 205 -6.43 -7.44 11.93
C ASN A 205 -7.30 -8.31 12.86
N HIS A 206 -8.47 -8.75 12.37
CA HIS A 206 -9.19 -9.82 13.03
C HIS A 206 -8.37 -11.10 12.88
N SER A 207 -8.01 -11.72 14.00
CA SER A 207 -7.65 -13.14 14.02
C SER A 207 -8.73 -13.90 13.24
N ARG A 208 -8.30 -14.76 12.31
CA ARG A 208 -9.05 -15.56 11.30
C ARG A 208 -10.37 -16.25 11.71
N ASP A 209 -10.90 -16.04 12.91
CA ASP A 209 -11.99 -16.82 13.49
C ASP A 209 -13.40 -16.20 13.28
N SER A 210 -13.54 -15.10 12.53
CA SER A 210 -14.87 -14.63 12.09
C SER A 210 -15.25 -15.23 10.73
N PRO A 211 -16.39 -15.94 10.62
CA PRO A 211 -16.76 -16.67 9.42
C PRO A 211 -17.43 -15.71 8.44
N LEU A 212 -16.65 -14.90 7.73
CA LEU A 212 -17.13 -14.12 6.57
C LEU A 212 -16.15 -14.14 5.38
N LEU A 213 -15.21 -15.10 5.36
CA LEU A 213 -14.41 -15.45 4.18
C LEU A 213 -14.33 -16.98 4.03
#